data_AF-A0A2W1AZD1-F1
#
_entry.id   AF-A0A2W1AZD1-F1
#
_cell.length_a   1.000
_cell.length_b   1.000
_cell.length_c   1.000
_cell.angle_alpha   90.00
_cell.angle_beta   90.00
_cell.angle_gamma   90.00
#
_symmetry.space_group_name_H-M   'P 1'
#
loop_
_entity.id
_entity.type
_entity.pdbx_description
1 polymer ?
#
loop_
_entity_poly.entity_id
_entity_poly.type
_entity_poly.pdbx_seq_one_letter_code
_entity_poly.pdbx_strand_id
1 'polypeptide(L)' 'MARSGGNILRKPASPTTTGPKKGLIQFFGEVVSELKQVTWPSREETVRLTLLVIAVSAATGFALGLVDIIFTRLLDLVIA' A
#
# COMPACT_ATOMS: atom_id res chain seq x y z
N MET A 1 -19.72 72.87 -23.55
CA MET A 1 -20.13 72.08 -22.36
C MET A 1 -20.44 70.66 -22.80
N ALA A 2 -19.47 69.75 -22.77
CA ALA A 2 -19.69 68.33 -23.05
C ALA A 2 -18.91 67.53 -21.99
N ARG A 3 -19.62 67.06 -20.96
CA ARG A 3 -19.09 66.12 -19.95
C ARG A 3 -19.33 64.71 -20.47
N SER A 4 -18.31 64.15 -21.10
CA SER A 4 -18.20 62.71 -21.37
C SER A 4 -17.27 62.11 -20.32
N GLY A 5 -17.61 60.95 -19.76
CA GLY A 5 -16.63 60.20 -18.96
C GLY A 5 -17.16 59.32 -17.82
N GLY A 6 -18.45 58.97 -17.78
CA GLY A 6 -18.95 57.97 -16.85
C GLY A 6 -19.08 56.61 -17.53
N ASN A 7 -18.04 55.76 -17.53
CA ASN A 7 -18.22 54.33 -17.81
C ASN A 7 -17.20 53.45 -17.06
N ILE A 8 -17.63 52.98 -15.88
CA ILE A 8 -17.73 51.56 -15.50
C ILE A 8 -16.66 50.56 -15.98
N LEU A 9 -15.41 50.70 -15.54
CA LEU A 9 -14.47 49.56 -15.56
C LEU A 9 -14.67 48.72 -14.29
N ARG A 10 -15.78 47.96 -14.26
CA ARG A 10 -15.95 46.88 -13.29
C ARG A 10 -14.92 45.79 -13.62
N LYS A 11 -13.87 45.72 -12.81
CA LYS A 11 -12.96 44.56 -12.78
C LYS A 11 -13.81 43.32 -12.49
N PRO A 12 -13.93 42.34 -13.40
CA PRO A 12 -14.71 41.15 -13.11
C PRO A 12 -14.03 40.42 -11.94
N ALA A 13 -14.85 39.99 -10.98
CA ALA A 13 -14.40 39.12 -9.90
C ALA A 13 -13.71 37.89 -10.51
N SER A 14 -12.52 37.57 -9.99
CA SER A 14 -11.74 36.40 -10.39
C SER A 14 -12.62 35.16 -10.28
N PRO A 15 -12.62 34.26 -11.28
CA PRO A 15 -13.39 33.02 -11.19
C PRO A 15 -12.88 32.25 -9.98
N THR A 16 -13.78 31.98 -9.03
CA THR A 16 -13.58 30.98 -7.98
C THR A 16 -13.11 29.71 -8.68
N THR A 17 -11.83 29.37 -8.50
CA THR A 17 -11.24 28.13 -9.00
C THR A 17 -11.95 26.98 -8.29
N THR A 18 -13.06 26.52 -8.84
CA THR A 18 -13.52 25.15 -8.64
C THR A 18 -12.44 24.29 -9.26
N GLY A 19 -11.44 23.94 -8.43
CA GLY A 19 -10.36 23.06 -8.82
C GLY A 19 -10.95 21.79 -9.44
N PRO A 20 -10.32 21.25 -10.49
CA PRO A 20 -10.81 20.02 -11.10
C PRO A 20 -10.94 18.98 -10.01
N LYS A 21 -12.10 18.29 -9.93
CA LYS A 21 -12.26 17.09 -9.12
C LYS A 21 -11.09 16.19 -9.49
N LYS A 22 -10.09 16.01 -8.60
CA LYS A 22 -8.94 15.13 -8.85
C LYS A 22 -9.52 13.79 -9.27
N GLY A 23 -9.45 13.48 -10.56
CA GLY A 23 -10.00 12.25 -11.09
C GLY A 23 -9.22 11.08 -10.50
N LEU A 24 -9.83 9.90 -10.43
CA LEU A 24 -9.16 8.67 -9.99
C LEU A 24 -7.79 8.50 -10.66
N ILE A 25 -7.67 8.90 -11.93
CA ILE A 25 -6.42 8.89 -12.71
C ILE A 25 -5.32 9.74 -12.06
N GLN A 26 -5.65 10.92 -11.53
CA GLN A 26 -4.70 11.79 -10.84
C GLN A 26 -4.30 11.23 -9.47
N PHE A 27 -5.25 10.61 -8.76
CA PHE A 27 -4.98 9.90 -7.50
C PHE A 27 -4.01 8.72 -7.70
N PHE A 28 -4.22 7.87 -8.71
CA PHE A 28 -3.28 6.80 -9.03
C PHE A 28 -1.90 7.32 -9.44
N GLY A 29 -1.84 8.46 -10.14
CA GLY A 29 -0.58 9.13 -10.46
C GLY A 29 0.19 9.59 -9.22
N GLU A 30 -0.52 10.17 -8.23
CA GLU A 30 0.05 10.59 -6.94
C GLU A 30 0.58 9.38 -6.15
N VAL A 31 -0.22 8.30 -6.03
CA VAL A 31 0.18 7.05 -5.35
C VAL A 31 1.41 6.40 -5.99
N VAL A 32 1.47 6.32 -7.32
CA VAL A 32 2.63 5.77 -8.02
C VAL A 32 3.88 6.63 -7.79
N SER A 33 3.72 7.96 -7.70
CA SER A 33 4.84 8.86 -7.41
C SER A 33 5.41 8.65 -6.00
N GLU A 34 4.56 8.37 -5.00
CA GLU A 34 4.97 8.03 -3.63
C GLU A 34 5.58 6.64 -3.55
N LEU A 35 4.99 5.63 -4.22
CA LEU A 35 5.53 4.27 -4.25
C LEU A 35 6.91 4.16 -4.92
N LYS A 36 7.27 5.12 -5.79
CA LYS A 36 8.61 5.23 -6.36
C LYS A 36 9.67 5.70 -5.38
N GLN A 37 9.29 6.41 -4.31
CA GLN A 37 10.22 6.82 -3.25
C GLN A 37 10.47 5.70 -2.24
N VAL A 38 9.63 4.67 -2.22
CA VAL A 38 9.86 3.48 -1.40
C VAL A 38 11.06 2.74 -1.96
N THR A 39 12.07 2.53 -1.11
CA THR A 39 13.23 1.70 -1.43
C THR A 39 12.78 0.25 -1.57
N TRP A 40 12.47 -0.16 -2.79
CA TRP A 40 12.19 -1.54 -3.08
C TRP A 40 13.47 -2.35 -2.91
N PRO A 41 13.43 -3.45 -2.14
CA PRO A 41 14.59 -4.29 -1.92
C PRO A 41 15.09 -4.85 -3.27
N SER A 42 16.40 -5.09 -3.34
CA SER A 42 16.97 -5.71 -4.53
C SER A 42 16.36 -7.11 -4.74
N ARG A 43 16.35 -7.60 -5.99
CA ARG A 43 15.83 -8.94 -6.30
C ARG A 43 16.57 -10.02 -5.51
N GLU A 44 17.87 -9.85 -5.30
CA GLU A 44 18.70 -10.77 -4.53
C GLU A 44 18.32 -10.79 -3.05
N GLU A 45 18.16 -9.61 -2.44
CA GLU A 45 17.74 -9.50 -1.04
C GLU A 45 16.35 -10.09 -0.81
N THR A 46 15.41 -9.82 -1.72
CA THR A 46 14.05 -10.37 -1.68
C THR A 46 14.07 -11.90 -1.71
N VAL A 47 14.88 -12.48 -2.60
CA VAL A 47 15.01 -13.95 -2.72
C VAL A 47 15.65 -14.53 -1.46
N ARG A 48 16.71 -13.90 -0.93
CA ARG A 48 17.38 -14.38 0.28
C ARG A 48 16.45 -14.37 1.50
N LEU A 49 15.68 -13.29 1.67
CA LEU A 49 14.69 -13.19 2.75
C LEU A 49 13.54 -14.18 2.57
N THR A 50 13.06 -14.37 1.34
CA THR A 50 12.00 -15.35 1.05
C THR A 50 12.47 -16.78 1.35
N LEU A 51 13.70 -17.14 0.95
CA LEU A 51 14.30 -18.44 1.26
C LEU A 51 14.41 -18.67 2.77
N LEU A 52 14.78 -17.63 3.53
CA LEU A 52 14.83 -17.70 4.99
C LEU A 52 13.44 -17.99 5.57
N VAL A 53 12.41 -17.29 5.10
CA VAL A 53 11.02 -17.53 5.54
C VAL A 53 10.57 -18.96 5.21
N ILE A 54 10.88 -19.46 4.01
CA ILE A 54 10.57 -20.84 3.62
C ILE A 54 11.27 -21.82 4.56
N ALA A 55 12.55 -21.62 4.86
CA ALA A 55 13.32 -22.49 5.76
C ALA A 55 12.72 -22.51 7.18
N VAL A 56 12.43 -21.35 7.74
CA VAL A 56 11.83 -21.24 9.09
C VAL A 56 10.43 -21.84 9.14
N SER A 57 9.62 -21.60 8.10
CA SER A 57 8.26 -22.17 8.00
C SER A 57 8.29 -23.69 7.89
N ALA A 58 9.20 -24.24 7.07
CA ALA A 58 9.39 -25.68 6.95
C ALA A 58 9.88 -26.31 8.27
N ALA A 59 10.84 -25.67 8.95
CA ALA A 59 11.31 -26.14 10.25
C ALA A 59 10.20 -26.12 11.31
N THR A 60 9.42 -25.03 11.36
CA THR A 60 8.30 -24.89 12.29
C THR A 60 7.21 -25.92 12.00
N GLY A 61 6.82 -26.09 10.73
CA GLY A 61 5.83 -27.08 10.33
C GLY A 61 6.28 -28.51 10.63
N PHE A 62 7.55 -28.82 10.41
CA PHE A 62 8.12 -30.12 10.79
C PHE A 62 8.11 -30.33 12.30
N ALA A 63 8.52 -29.33 13.08
CA ALA A 63 8.53 -29.42 14.54
C ALA A 63 7.12 -29.65 15.10
N LEU A 64 6.13 -28.86 14.65
CA LEU A 64 4.73 -29.02 15.06
C LEU A 64 4.20 -30.38 14.63
N GLY A 65 4.36 -30.77 13.36
CA GLY A 65 3.89 -32.06 12.87
C GLY A 65 4.49 -33.25 13.62
N LEU A 66 5.76 -33.16 14.03
CA LEU A 66 6.39 -34.21 14.84
C LEU A 66 5.76 -34.29 16.24
N VAL A 67 5.52 -33.14 16.86
CA VAL A 67 4.84 -33.05 18.16
C VAL A 67 3.42 -33.61 18.05
N ASP A 68 2.66 -33.25 17.02
CA ASP A 68 1.30 -33.75 16.79
C ASP A 68 1.26 -35.29 16.66
N ILE A 69 2.22 -35.88 15.95
CA ILE A 69 2.34 -37.34 15.82
C ILE A 69 2.63 -37.98 17.19
N ILE A 70 3.59 -37.44 17.95
CA ILE A 70 3.94 -37.97 19.27
C ILE A 70 2.74 -37.90 20.20
N PHE A 71 2.03 -36.77 20.25
CA PHE A 71 0.83 -36.60 21.05
C PHE A 71 -0.26 -37.60 20.67
N THR A 72 -0.52 -37.80 19.38
CA THR A 72 -1.52 -38.77 18.91
C THR A 72 -1.20 -40.17 19.42
N ARG A 73 0.07 -40.61 19.29
CA ARG A 73 0.50 -41.94 19.78
C ARG A 73 0.40 -42.08 21.30
N LEU A 74 0.69 -41.02 22.04
CA LEU A 74 0.55 -41.03 23.50
C LEU A 74 -0.91 -41.08 23.93
N LEU A 75 -1.80 -40.34 23.26
CA LEU A 75 -3.23 -40.37 23.54
C LEU A 75 -3.83 -41.73 23.21
N ASP A 76 -3.44 -42.35 22.09
CA ASP A 76 -3.85 -43.71 21.73
C ASP A 76 -3.46 -44.70 22.84
N LEU A 77 -2.27 -44.59 23.42
CA LEU A 77 -1.80 -45.46 24.51
C LEU A 77 -2.58 -45.24 25.82
N VAL A 78 -3.07 -44.03 26.07
CA VAL A 78 -3.80 -43.67 27.30
C VAL A 78 -5.29 -44.03 27.20
N ILE A 79 -5.87 -43.94 26.00
CA ILE A 79 -7.30 -44.22 25.76
C ILE A 79 -7.53 -45.72 25.46
N ALA A 80 -6.56 -46.42 24.88
CA ALA A 80 -6.61 -47.87 24.67
C ALA A 80 -6.36 -48.65 25.97
#